data_AF-A0A9W6JS42-F1
#
_entry.id   AF-A0A9W6JS42-F1
#
_cell.length_a   1.000
_cell.length_b   1.000
_cell.length_c   1.000
_cell.angle_alpha   90.00
_cell.angle_beta   90.00
_cell.angle_gamma   90.00
#
_symmetry.space_group_name_H-M   'P 1'
#
loop_
_entity.id
_entity.type
_entity.pdbx_description
1 polymer ?
#
loop_
_entity_poly.entity_id
_entity_poly.type
_entity_poly.pdbx_seq_one_letter_code
_entity_poly.pdbx_strand_id
1 'polypeptide(L)' 'MPYNVLCTLDDKASISFAPTATDALKLVQSRQDAGAIDIGVVSTDGARLPIERLEGLAKNEAPTVQASVRG' A
#
# COMPACT_ATOMS: atom_id res chain seq x y z
N MET A 1 -6.93 -7.66 4.91
CA MET A 1 -5.74 -8.55 4.89
C MET A 1 -4.51 -7.65 4.93
N PRO A 2 -3.46 -7.97 5.70
CA PRO A 2 -2.26 -7.13 5.78
C PRO A 2 -1.30 -7.32 4.61
N TYR A 3 -0.50 -6.29 4.35
CA TYR A 3 0.46 -6.17 3.25
C TYR A 3 1.82 -5.71 3.75
N ASN A 4 2.87 -6.11 3.02
CA ASN A 4 4.23 -5.62 3.18
C ASN A 4 4.62 -4.83 1.93
N VAL A 5 5.10 -3.60 2.13
CA VAL A 5 5.65 -2.75 1.08
C VAL A 5 7.16 -2.81 1.18
N LEU A 6 7.77 -3.40 0.15
CA LEU A 6 9.21 -3.42 -0.06
C LEU A 6 9.55 -2.22 -0.94
N CYS A 7 10.53 -1.42 -0.56
CA CYS A 7 11.03 -0.39 -1.46
C CYS A 7 12.53 -0.19 -1.34
N THR A 8 13.14 0.27 -2.43
CA THR A 8 14.56 0.64 -2.49
C THR A 8 14.65 2.15 -2.74
N LEU A 9 15.31 2.86 -1.83
CA LEU A 9 15.57 4.29 -1.91
C LEU A 9 17.05 4.52 -1.59
N ASP A 10 17.78 5.23 -2.45
CA ASP A 10 19.21 5.52 -2.26
C ASP A 10 20.05 4.26 -1.91
N ASP A 11 19.87 3.19 -2.69
CA ASP A 11 20.50 1.87 -2.48
C ASP A 11 20.17 1.17 -1.15
N LYS A 12 19.20 1.69 -0.39
CA LYS A 12 18.72 1.09 0.86
C LYS A 12 17.36 0.45 0.65
N ALA A 13 17.30 -0.86 0.83
CA ALA A 13 16.06 -1.61 0.90
C ALA A 13 15.38 -1.41 2.25
N SER A 14 14.07 -1.20 2.25
CA SER A 14 13.24 -1.14 3.44
C SER A 14 11.94 -1.92 3.27
N ILE A 15 11.41 -2.42 4.38
CA ILE A 15 10.14 -3.14 4.44
C ILE A 15 9.23 -2.40 5.41
N SER A 16 8.03 -2.05 4.96
CA SER A 16 7.02 -1.37 5.76
C SER A 16 5.75 -2.21 5.82
N PHE A 17 5.22 -2.40 7.02
CA PHE A 17 3.97 -3.14 7.22
C PHE A 17 2.76 -2.22 7.06
N ALA A 18 1.73 -2.71 6.38
CA ALA A 18 0.47 -2.03 6.17
C ALA A 18 -0.70 -2.96 6.54
N PRO A 19 -1.58 -2.57 7.48
CA PRO A 19 -2.68 -3.44 7.90
C PRO A 19 -3.81 -3.52 6.86
N THR A 20 -3.92 -2.53 5.97
CA THR A 20 -4.98 -2.40 4.96
C THR A 20 -4.40 -2.10 3.58
N ALA A 21 -5.19 -2.31 2.50
CA ALA A 21 -4.77 -1.98 1.15
C ALA A 21 -4.63 -0.46 0.98
N THR A 22 -5.49 0.29 1.67
CA THR A 22 -5.43 1.76 1.74
C THR A 22 -4.12 2.25 2.34
N ASP A 23 -3.67 1.68 3.46
CA ASP A 23 -2.41 2.08 4.10
C ASP A 23 -1.19 1.66 3.27
N ALA A 24 -1.26 0.48 2.64
CA ALA A 24 -0.22 0.03 1.73
C ALA A 24 -0.09 0.97 0.53
N LEU A 25 -1.21 1.43 -0.04
CA LEU A 25 -1.21 2.36 -1.15
C LEU A 25 -0.62 3.73 -0.76
N LYS A 26 -0.97 4.26 0.43
CA LYS A 26 -0.38 5.50 0.95
C LYS A 26 1.13 5.37 1.13
N LEU A 27 1.61 4.23 1.63
CA LEU A 27 3.05 3.96 1.74
C LEU A 27 3.71 3.93 0.38
N VAL A 28 3.13 3.22 -0.60
CA VAL A 28 3.64 3.18 -1.97
C VAL A 28 3.76 4.59 -2.55
N GLN A 29 2.70 5.40 -2.46
CA GLN A 29 2.70 6.79 -2.96
C GLN A 29 3.76 7.64 -2.27
N SER A 30 3.85 7.57 -0.94
CA SER A 30 4.89 8.30 -0.19
C SER A 30 6.31 7.90 -0.58
N ARG A 31 6.56 6.62 -0.94
CA ARG A 31 7.87 6.17 -1.41
C ARG A 31 8.14 6.59 -2.86
N GLN A 32 7.14 6.61 -3.72
CA GLN A 32 7.25 7.17 -5.07
C GLN A 32 7.61 8.66 -5.02
N ASP A 33 6.93 9.43 -4.17
CA ASP A 33 7.20 10.86 -3.98
C ASP A 33 8.60 11.11 -3.41
N ALA A 34 9.11 10.19 -2.59
CA ALA A 34 10.47 10.21 -2.08
C ALA A 34 11.54 9.80 -3.11
N GLY A 35 11.15 9.33 -4.30
CA GLY A 35 12.06 8.91 -5.36
C GLY A 35 12.54 7.45 -5.26
N ALA A 36 11.78 6.56 -4.60
CA ALA A 36 12.13 5.14 -4.54
C ALA A 36 12.14 4.53 -5.96
N ILE A 37 13.20 3.78 -6.26
CA ILE A 37 13.49 3.25 -7.60
C ILE A 37 12.86 1.87 -7.85
N ASP A 38 12.57 1.13 -6.79
CA ASP A 38 11.88 -0.15 -6.85
C ASP A 38 10.88 -0.22 -5.70
N ILE A 39 9.64 -0.59 -6.01
CA ILE A 39 8.55 -0.71 -5.03
C ILE A 39 7.79 -2.00 -5.34
N GLY A 40 7.78 -2.91 -4.38
CA GLY A 40 7.03 -4.16 -4.43
C GLY A 40 6.03 -4.22 -3.29
N VAL A 41 4.83 -4.73 -3.58
CA VAL A 41 3.82 -5.01 -2.54
C VAL A 41 3.59 -6.51 -2.50
N VAL A 42 3.62 -7.07 -1.30
CA VAL A 42 3.43 -8.50 -1.05
C VAL A 42 2.33 -8.64 -0.01
N SER A 43 1.29 -9.39 -0.32
CA SER A 43 0.27 -9.76 0.66
C SER A 43 0.83 -10.80 1.62
N THR A 44 0.21 -10.91 2.80
CA THR A 44 0.66 -11.83 3.85
C THR A 44 0.51 -13.32 3.51
N ASP A 45 -0.21 -13.65 2.44
CA ASP A 45 -0.24 -14.98 1.83
C ASP A 45 0.99 -15.27 0.92
N GLY A 46 1.92 -14.30 0.81
CA GLY A 46 3.13 -14.39 0.01
C GLY A 46 2.94 -14.01 -1.46
N ALA A 47 1.73 -13.63 -1.89
CA ALA A 47 1.50 -13.22 -3.26
C ALA A 47 2.04 -11.81 -3.52
N ARG A 48 2.78 -11.63 -4.63
CA ARG A 48 3.15 -10.29 -5.09
C ARG A 48 1.91 -9.64 -5.71
N LEU A 49 1.57 -8.47 -5.20
CA LEU A 49 0.41 -7.72 -5.66
C LEU A 49 0.87 -6.56 -6.56
N PRO A 50 0.44 -6.53 -7.83
CA PRO A 50 0.64 -5.37 -8.69
C PRO A 50 0.02 -4.11 -8.06
N ILE A 51 0.66 -2.96 -8.22
CA ILE A 51 0.18 -1.67 -7.66
C ILE A 51 -1.23 -1.35 -8.19
N GLU A 52 -1.51 -1.59 -9.47
CA GLU A 52 -2.85 -1.40 -10.06
C GLU A 52 -3.94 -2.22 -9.34
N ARG A 53 -3.61 -3.46 -8.93
CA ARG A 53 -4.53 -4.28 -8.12
C ARG A 53 -4.68 -3.74 -6.71
N LEU A 54 -3.61 -3.25 -6.11
CA LEU A 54 -3.65 -2.62 -4.79
C LEU A 54 -4.56 -1.38 -4.80
N GLU A 55 -4.49 -0.56 -5.84
CA GLU A 55 -5.38 0.60 -6.02
C GLU A 55 -6.85 0.18 -6.10
N GLY A 56 -7.15 -0.89 -6.83
CA GLY A 56 -8.50 -1.46 -6.88
C GLY A 56 -8.99 -1.92 -5.51
N LEU A 57 -8.14 -2.61 -4.74
CA LEU A 57 -8.47 -3.06 -3.38
C LEU A 57 -8.67 -1.88 -2.42
N ALA A 58 -7.81 -0.86 -2.47
CA ALA A 58 -7.95 0.34 -1.66
C ALA A 58 -9.25 1.10 -1.96
N LYS A 59 -9.65 1.20 -3.24
CA LYS A 59 -10.94 1.78 -3.65
C LYS A 59 -12.14 0.98 -3.14
N ASN A 60 -12.01 -0.35 -3.05
CA ASN A 60 -13.04 -1.24 -2.52
C ASN A 60 -13.08 -1.31 -0.99
N GLU A 61 -12.00 -0.95 -0.30
CA GLU A 61 -11.97 -0.70 1.16
C GLU A 61 -12.54 0.69 1.50
N ALA A 62 -12.37 1.68 0.63
CA ALA A 62 -12.86 3.04 0.81
C ALA A 62 -14.40 3.26 0.84
N PRO A 63 -15.32 2.38 0.36
CA PRO A 63 -16.75 2.69 0.41
C PRO A 63 -17.35 2.55 1.82
N THR A 64 -16.57 2.18 2.85
CA THR A 64 -17.08 2.09 4.23
C THR A 64 -16.80 3.33 5.11
N VAL A 65 -16.11 4.37 4.59
CA VAL A 65 -15.70 5.54 5.42
C VAL A 65 -16.56 6.80 5.19
N GLN A 66 -17.62 6.74 4.37
CA GLN A 66 -18.54 7.89 4.19
C GLN A 66 -19.84 7.84 5.01
N ALA A 67 -20.07 6.83 5.85
CA ALA A 67 -21.33 6.67 6.57
C ALA A 67 -21.35 7.22 8.02
N SER A 68 -20.37 8.02 8.45
CA SER A 68 -20.30 8.46 9.86
C SER A 68 -19.83 9.91 10.05
N VAL A 69 -20.39 10.84 9.27
CA VAL A 69 -20.41 12.28 9.65
C VAL A 69 -21.79 12.85 9.34
N ARG A 70 -22.81 12.39 10.07
CA ARG A 70 -24.03 13.14 10.36
C ARG A 70 -24.59 12.64 11.69
N GLY A 71 -24.32 13.40 12.74
CA GLY A 71 -24.81 13.24 14.10
C GLY A 71 -24.32 14.41 14.91
#